data_AF-A0A935WHH5-F1
#
_entry.id   AF-A0A935WHH5-F1
#
_cell.length_a   1.000
_cell.length_b   1.000
_cell.length_c   1.000
_cell.angle_alpha   90.00
_cell.angle_beta   90.00
_cell.angle_gamma   90.00
#
_symmetry.space_group_name_H-M   'P 1'
#
loop_
_entity.id
_entity.type
_entity.pdbx_description
1 polymer ?
#
loop_
_entity_poly.entity_id
_entity_poly.type
_entity_poly.pdbx_seq_one_letter_code
_entity_poly.pdbx_strand_id
1 'polypeptide(L)'
;MTLRPSVLLKVVQLILDFFAAHPDTSPGFTAALAKLRTLGDALRGLTTTTQAGTARSQKGAERFLDLQAEIKAIFLQPLASLARSTYRGFPKRIAEFRLGRQVGKSREGFLARCTAIQQALVANLADFVALGMDPAVPEQFAAALVELAALPTEVNGGRLARKQARGDIDRTMGQLMATIHQLDGLVRLKYRDDVATLSAWQVARHIPWPNRATTPETPAGGDAAAGGASAK
;
A
#
# COMPACT_ATOMS: atom_id res chain seq x y z
N MET A 1 5.72 8.96 15.06
CA MET A 1 4.34 9.46 14.89
C MET A 1 4.23 10.04 13.48
N THR A 2 3.38 9.48 12.61
CA THR A 2 3.33 9.84 11.18
C THR A 2 2.09 10.67 10.88
N LEU A 3 2.29 11.94 10.51
CA LEU A 3 1.25 12.79 9.92
C LEU A 3 0.64 12.08 8.70
N ARG A 4 -0.68 12.10 8.55
CA ARG A 4 -1.33 11.49 7.39
C ARG A 4 -1.26 12.44 6.19
N PRO A 5 -0.87 11.98 4.98
CA PRO A 5 -0.84 12.83 3.78
C PRO A 5 -2.16 13.58 3.51
N SER A 6 -3.30 12.94 3.79
CA SER A 6 -4.62 13.54 3.61
C SER A 6 -4.88 14.76 4.49
N VAL A 7 -4.36 14.78 5.72
CA VAL A 7 -4.48 15.91 6.64
C VAL A 7 -3.66 17.09 6.12
N LEU A 8 -2.43 16.83 5.66
CA LEU A 8 -1.56 17.87 5.13
C LEU A 8 -2.11 18.48 3.83
N LEU A 9 -2.68 17.67 2.93
CA LEU A 9 -3.35 18.17 1.72
C LEU A 9 -4.56 19.06 2.05
N LYS A 10 -5.32 18.74 3.10
CA LYS A 10 -6.43 19.60 3.56
C LYS A 10 -5.92 20.95 4.05
N VAL A 11 -4.82 20.96 4.79
CA VAL A 11 -4.20 22.20 5.31
C VAL A 11 -3.61 23.04 4.18
N VAL A 12 -2.98 22.41 3.18
CA VAL A 12 -2.53 23.10 1.96
C VAL A 12 -3.71 23.81 1.29
N GLN A 13 -4.85 23.14 1.13
CA GLN A 13 -6.02 23.77 0.52
C GLN A 13 -6.51 24.97 1.34
N LEU A 14 -6.64 24.83 2.66
CA LEU A 14 -7.07 25.93 3.54
C LEU A 14 -6.14 27.15 3.46
N ILE A 15 -4.83 26.92 3.36
CA ILE A 15 -3.85 28.00 3.16
C ILE A 15 -4.05 28.68 1.79
N LEU A 16 -4.27 27.91 0.73
CA LEU A 16 -4.54 28.49 -0.59
C LEU A 16 -5.83 29.31 -0.62
N ASP A 17 -6.87 28.84 0.06
CA ASP A 17 -8.14 29.55 0.20
C ASP A 17 -7.97 30.86 0.99
N PHE A 18 -7.16 30.84 2.05
CA PHE A 18 -6.81 32.04 2.82
C PHE A 18 -6.14 33.11 1.95
N PHE A 19 -5.17 32.74 1.11
CA PHE A 19 -4.49 33.68 0.22
C PHE A 19 -5.31 34.09 -1.00
N ALA A 20 -6.33 33.31 -1.38
CA ALA A 20 -7.33 33.76 -2.36
C ALA A 20 -8.20 34.87 -1.77
N ALA A 21 -8.55 34.78 -0.48
CA ALA A 21 -9.30 35.81 0.24
C ALA A 21 -8.44 37.03 0.63
N HIS A 22 -7.11 36.87 0.74
CA HIS A 22 -6.16 37.93 1.08
C HIS A 22 -5.03 38.00 0.04
N PRO A 23 -5.29 38.52 -1.17
CA PRO A 23 -4.31 38.54 -2.24
C PRO A 23 -3.04 39.31 -1.86
N ASP A 24 -1.88 38.73 -2.14
CA ASP A 24 -0.59 39.35 -1.96
C ASP A 24 0.28 39.10 -3.19
N THR A 25 0.71 40.18 -3.84
CA THR A 25 1.53 40.14 -5.07
C THR A 25 3.03 40.24 -4.79
N SER A 26 3.43 40.28 -3.53
CA SER A 26 4.85 40.34 -3.21
C SER A 26 5.57 39.07 -3.69
N PRO A 27 6.82 39.18 -4.14
CA PRO A 27 7.55 38.06 -4.72
C PRO A 27 7.71 36.88 -3.76
N GLY A 28 7.90 37.16 -2.46
CA GLY A 28 8.10 36.13 -1.42
C GLY A 28 6.87 35.26 -1.20
N PHE A 29 5.68 35.87 -1.10
CA PHE A 29 4.42 35.13 -0.98
C PHE A 29 4.08 34.38 -2.28
N THR A 30 4.27 35.03 -3.44
CA THR A 30 4.00 34.41 -4.74
C THR A 30 4.84 33.15 -4.96
N ALA A 31 6.15 33.21 -4.67
CA ALA A 31 7.05 32.07 -4.80
C ALA A 31 6.71 30.94 -3.81
N ALA A 32 6.43 31.26 -2.55
CA ALA A 32 6.07 30.28 -1.54
C ALA A 32 4.73 29.59 -1.84
N LEU A 33 3.73 30.32 -2.36
CA LEU A 33 2.43 29.76 -2.76
C LEU A 33 2.54 28.89 -4.00
N ALA A 34 3.34 29.29 -5.00
CA ALA A 34 3.62 28.44 -6.15
C ALA A 34 4.26 27.11 -5.71
N LYS A 35 5.27 27.17 -4.85
CA LYS A 35 5.93 25.98 -4.28
C LYS A 35 4.95 25.11 -3.49
N LEU A 36 4.07 25.70 -2.69
CA LEU A 36 3.06 24.98 -1.91
C LEU A 36 2.10 24.19 -2.81
N ARG A 37 1.63 24.80 -3.91
CA ARG A 37 0.78 24.13 -4.91
C ARG A 37 1.49 22.95 -5.56
N THR A 38 2.70 23.18 -6.10
CA THR A 38 3.49 22.13 -6.75
C THR A 38 3.72 20.92 -5.84
N LEU A 39 4.07 21.17 -4.57
CA LEU A 39 4.29 20.10 -3.61
C LEU A 39 2.98 19.40 -3.19
N GLY A 40 1.87 20.12 -3.10
CA GLY A 40 0.54 19.55 -2.85
C GLY A 40 0.09 18.61 -3.97
N ASP A 41 0.28 19.01 -5.23
CA ASP A 41 -0.04 18.19 -6.39
C ASP A 41 0.86 16.95 -6.47
N ALA A 42 2.16 17.11 -6.21
CA ALA A 42 3.10 15.99 -6.13
C ALA A 42 2.70 14.97 -5.04
N LEU A 43 2.34 15.44 -3.84
CA LEU A 43 1.88 14.56 -2.76
C LEU A 43 0.60 13.82 -3.14
N ARG A 44 -0.34 14.50 -3.80
CA ARG A 44 -1.58 13.88 -4.29
C ARG A 44 -1.28 12.76 -5.29
N GLY A 45 -0.44 13.01 -6.28
CA GLY A 45 -0.02 12.01 -7.28
C GLY A 45 0.70 10.78 -6.68
N LEU A 46 1.53 10.98 -5.65
CA LEU A 46 2.19 9.87 -4.95
C LEU A 46 1.20 9.01 -4.15
N THR A 47 0.20 9.64 -3.51
CA THR A 47 -0.83 8.91 -2.74
C THR A 47 -1.77 8.08 -3.61
N THR A 48 -2.13 8.56 -4.81
CA THR A 48 -2.98 7.80 -5.75
C THR A 48 -2.22 6.61 -6.34
N THR A 49 -0.94 6.79 -6.68
CA THR A 49 -0.08 5.73 -7.22
C THR A 49 0.13 4.59 -6.21
N THR A 50 0.33 4.92 -4.94
CA THR A 50 0.53 3.92 -3.87
C THR A 50 -0.74 3.11 -3.55
N GLN A 51 -1.93 3.74 -3.61
CA GLN A 51 -3.21 3.04 -3.45
C GLN A 51 -3.45 2.04 -4.60
N ALA A 52 -3.26 2.48 -5.84
CA ALA A 52 -3.39 1.62 -7.02
C ALA A 52 -2.40 0.44 -6.99
N GLY A 53 -1.14 0.68 -6.61
CA GLY A 53 -0.13 -0.37 -6.48
C GLY A 53 -0.44 -1.40 -5.38
N THR A 54 -1.09 -0.99 -4.30
CA THR A 54 -1.51 -1.89 -3.22
C THR A 54 -2.65 -2.80 -3.66
N ALA A 55 -3.67 -2.25 -4.34
CA ALA A 55 -4.79 -3.02 -4.86
C ALA A 55 -4.36 -4.07 -5.91
N ARG A 56 -3.42 -3.70 -6.80
CA ARG A 56 -2.83 -4.65 -7.77
C ARG A 56 -2.03 -5.77 -7.09
N SER A 57 -1.24 -5.44 -6.06
CA SER A 57 -0.47 -6.42 -5.29
C SER A 57 -1.38 -7.47 -4.60
N GLN A 58 -2.53 -7.03 -4.06
CA GLN A 58 -3.48 -7.92 -3.39
C GLN A 58 -4.15 -8.88 -4.39
N LYS A 59 -4.67 -8.36 -5.50
CA LYS A 59 -5.26 -9.18 -6.56
C LYS A 59 -4.27 -10.20 -7.15
N GLY A 60 -3.00 -9.82 -7.29
CA GLY A 60 -1.95 -10.73 -7.75
C GLY A 60 -1.64 -11.86 -6.76
N ALA A 61 -1.72 -11.59 -5.46
CA ALA A 61 -1.53 -12.60 -4.41
C ALA A 61 -2.72 -13.57 -4.33
N GLU A 62 -3.95 -13.07 -4.47
CA GLU A 62 -5.17 -13.88 -4.52
C GLU A 62 -5.15 -14.81 -5.74
N ARG A 63 -4.90 -14.26 -6.94
CA ARG A 63 -4.81 -15.06 -8.17
C ARG A 63 -3.72 -16.12 -8.12
N PHE A 64 -2.61 -15.86 -7.42
CA PHE A 64 -1.57 -16.85 -7.20
C PHE A 64 -2.06 -18.04 -6.37
N LEU A 65 -2.81 -17.79 -5.29
CA LEU A 65 -3.35 -18.87 -4.46
C LEU A 65 -4.39 -19.69 -5.22
N ASP A 66 -5.26 -19.03 -5.99
CA ASP A 66 -6.27 -19.70 -6.81
C ASP A 66 -5.61 -20.62 -7.84
N LEU A 67 -4.65 -20.11 -8.60
CA LEU A 67 -3.95 -20.89 -9.62
C LEU A 67 -3.11 -22.01 -8.99
N GLN A 68 -2.55 -21.80 -7.80
CA GLN A 68 -1.87 -22.86 -7.05
C GLN A 68 -2.83 -23.99 -6.63
N ALA A 69 -4.04 -23.64 -6.21
CA ALA A 69 -5.08 -24.61 -5.86
C ALA A 69 -5.56 -25.38 -7.10
N GLU A 70 -5.77 -24.68 -8.21
CA GLU A 70 -6.13 -25.24 -9.50
C GLU A 70 -5.08 -26.24 -9.99
N ILE A 71 -3.80 -25.87 -10.00
CA ILE A 71 -2.71 -26.76 -10.43
C ILE A 71 -2.65 -28.03 -9.56
N LYS A 72 -2.86 -27.90 -8.25
CA LYS A 72 -2.88 -29.04 -7.33
C LYS A 72 -4.04 -29.99 -7.64
N ALA A 73 -5.22 -29.44 -7.86
CA ALA A 73 -6.44 -30.22 -8.07
C ALA A 73 -6.49 -30.87 -9.46
N ILE A 74 -6.17 -30.12 -10.52
CA ILE A 74 -6.33 -30.55 -11.91
C ILE A 74 -5.16 -31.42 -12.36
N PHE A 75 -3.91 -31.06 -12.01
CA PHE A 75 -2.74 -31.78 -12.52
C PHE A 75 -2.13 -32.70 -11.46
N LEU A 76 -1.74 -32.15 -10.30
CA LEU A 76 -0.86 -32.88 -9.39
C LEU A 76 -1.54 -34.07 -8.71
N GLN A 77 -2.79 -33.93 -8.28
CA GLN A 77 -3.52 -35.02 -7.62
C GLN A 77 -3.86 -36.18 -8.58
N PRO A 78 -4.38 -35.93 -9.80
CA PRO A 78 -4.56 -36.99 -10.80
C PRO A 78 -3.25 -37.66 -11.20
N LEU A 79 -2.20 -36.88 -11.51
CA LEU A 79 -0.89 -37.42 -11.88
C LEU A 79 -0.28 -38.29 -10.77
N ALA A 80 -0.37 -37.87 -9.51
CA ALA A 80 0.11 -38.67 -8.38
C ALA A 80 -0.70 -39.96 -8.19
N SER A 81 -1.94 -40.01 -8.66
CA SER A 81 -2.80 -41.20 -8.60
C SER A 81 -2.48 -42.15 -9.75
N LEU A 82 -2.32 -41.62 -10.98
CA LEU A 82 -1.87 -42.38 -12.14
C LEU A 82 -0.47 -42.95 -11.94
N ALA A 83 0.48 -42.17 -11.43
CA ALA A 83 1.83 -42.64 -11.14
C ALA A 83 1.83 -43.79 -10.11
N ARG A 84 0.90 -43.78 -9.15
CA ARG A 84 0.72 -44.87 -8.18
C ARG A 84 0.22 -46.16 -8.83
N SER A 85 -0.66 -46.07 -9.82
CA SER A 85 -1.11 -47.24 -10.58
C SER A 85 -0.02 -47.76 -11.51
N THR A 86 0.66 -46.87 -12.24
CA THR A 86 1.70 -47.24 -13.24
C THR A 86 2.93 -47.84 -12.57
N TYR A 87 3.46 -47.21 -11.53
CA TYR A 87 4.74 -47.56 -10.92
C TYR A 87 4.57 -48.33 -9.62
N ARG A 88 3.53 -49.19 -9.55
CA ARG A 88 3.27 -50.04 -8.39
C ARG A 88 4.52 -50.90 -8.12
N GLY A 89 5.11 -50.74 -6.94
CA GLY A 89 6.37 -51.42 -6.55
C GLY A 89 7.64 -50.56 -6.70
N PHE A 90 7.56 -49.38 -7.34
CA PHE A 90 8.69 -48.46 -7.50
C PHE A 90 8.44 -47.13 -6.77
N PRO A 91 8.59 -47.09 -5.43
CA PRO A 91 8.23 -45.92 -4.62
C PRO A 91 9.02 -44.66 -4.99
N LYS A 92 10.25 -44.80 -5.49
CA LYS A 92 11.08 -43.67 -5.96
C LYS A 92 10.45 -42.99 -7.19
N ARG A 93 9.96 -43.76 -8.17
CA ARG A 93 9.25 -43.23 -9.35
C ARG A 93 7.93 -42.55 -8.96
N ILE A 94 7.18 -43.13 -8.03
CA ILE A 94 5.95 -42.48 -7.51
C ILE A 94 6.27 -41.13 -6.86
N ALA A 95 7.41 -41.02 -6.16
CA ALA A 95 7.81 -39.80 -5.49
C ALA A 95 8.16 -38.66 -6.45
N GLU A 96 8.48 -38.93 -7.73
CA GLU A 96 8.74 -37.91 -8.75
C GLU A 96 7.50 -37.07 -9.04
N PHE A 97 6.30 -37.68 -9.00
CA PHE A 97 5.02 -37.03 -9.31
C PHE A 97 4.32 -36.40 -8.09
N ARG A 98 5.02 -36.21 -6.96
CA ARG A 98 4.43 -35.65 -5.72
C ARG A 98 5.08 -34.33 -5.33
N LEU A 99 4.30 -33.44 -4.73
CA LEU A 99 4.87 -32.29 -4.03
C LEU A 99 5.59 -32.74 -2.76
N GLY A 100 6.85 -32.31 -2.58
CA GLY A 100 7.56 -32.47 -1.33
C GLY A 100 6.92 -31.63 -0.21
N ARG A 101 6.88 -32.16 1.01
CA ARG A 101 6.17 -31.58 2.17
C ARG A 101 6.58 -30.13 2.50
N GLN A 102 7.84 -29.77 2.21
CA GLN A 102 8.39 -28.42 2.47
C GLN A 102 8.48 -27.56 1.21
N VAL A 103 8.48 -28.17 0.02
CA VAL A 103 8.77 -27.49 -1.26
C VAL A 103 7.58 -26.65 -1.74
N GLY A 104 6.36 -27.00 -1.32
CA GLY A 104 5.14 -26.25 -1.65
C GLY A 104 4.93 -24.94 -0.87
N LYS A 105 5.85 -24.56 0.03
CA LYS A 105 5.69 -23.38 0.90
C LYS A 105 6.23 -22.07 0.30
N SER A 106 7.22 -22.14 -0.59
CA SER A 106 7.71 -20.97 -1.32
C SER A 106 7.21 -21.01 -2.77
N ARG A 107 7.00 -19.83 -3.36
CA ARG A 107 6.57 -19.71 -4.76
C ARG A 107 7.56 -20.33 -5.72
N GLU A 108 8.85 -20.02 -5.54
CA GLU A 108 9.94 -20.56 -6.35
C GLU A 108 10.07 -22.07 -6.19
N GLY A 109 9.97 -22.58 -4.96
CA GLY A 109 10.02 -24.02 -4.69
C GLY A 109 8.84 -24.76 -5.33
N PHE A 110 7.63 -24.18 -5.23
CA PHE A 110 6.44 -24.74 -5.86
C PHE A 110 6.58 -24.79 -7.39
N LEU A 111 6.96 -23.68 -8.03
CA LEU A 111 7.17 -23.61 -9.48
C LEU A 111 8.23 -24.61 -9.93
N ALA A 112 9.41 -24.59 -9.33
CA ALA A 112 10.51 -25.49 -9.68
C ALA A 112 10.09 -26.96 -9.57
N ARG A 113 9.33 -27.31 -8.51
CA ARG A 113 8.86 -28.69 -8.35
C ARG A 113 7.80 -29.08 -9.36
N CYS A 114 6.84 -28.21 -9.66
CA CYS A 114 5.83 -28.48 -10.67
C CYS A 114 6.44 -28.61 -12.07
N THR A 115 7.45 -27.80 -12.40
CA THR A 115 8.22 -27.93 -13.64
C THR A 115 8.95 -29.27 -13.71
N ALA A 116 9.57 -29.72 -12.62
CA ALA A 116 10.20 -31.04 -12.57
C ALA A 116 9.18 -32.18 -12.75
N ILE A 117 7.98 -32.06 -12.18
CA ILE A 117 6.88 -33.02 -12.39
C ILE A 117 6.42 -33.00 -13.85
N GLN A 118 6.31 -31.83 -14.46
CA GLN A 118 5.92 -31.68 -15.87
C GLN A 118 6.95 -32.33 -16.80
N GLN A 119 8.25 -32.15 -16.53
CA GLN A 119 9.32 -32.81 -17.27
C GLN A 119 9.27 -34.34 -17.13
N ALA A 120 9.04 -34.84 -15.92
CA ALA A 120 8.88 -36.27 -15.66
C ALA A 120 7.63 -36.85 -16.37
N LEU A 121 6.54 -36.08 -16.45
CA LEU A 121 5.35 -36.45 -17.20
C LEU A 121 5.63 -36.57 -18.70
N VAL A 122 6.30 -35.57 -19.28
CA VAL A 122 6.67 -35.60 -20.71
C VAL A 122 7.59 -36.79 -21.00
N ALA A 123 8.58 -37.05 -20.14
CA ALA A 123 9.53 -38.15 -20.33
C ALA A 123 8.88 -39.54 -20.26
N ASN A 124 7.74 -39.68 -19.57
CA ASN A 124 7.04 -40.95 -19.40
C ASN A 124 5.63 -40.93 -20.00
N LEU A 125 5.35 -40.03 -20.96
CA LEU A 125 4.01 -39.76 -21.48
C LEU A 125 3.28 -41.03 -21.95
N ALA A 126 4.00 -41.93 -22.64
CA ALA A 126 3.47 -43.19 -23.14
C ALA A 126 2.82 -44.05 -22.04
N ASP A 127 3.42 -44.10 -20.85
CA ASP A 127 2.91 -44.88 -19.72
C ASP A 127 1.56 -44.34 -19.21
N PHE A 128 1.37 -43.02 -19.26
CA PHE A 128 0.15 -42.36 -18.79
C PHE A 128 -0.95 -42.36 -19.85
N VAL A 129 -0.60 -42.21 -21.13
CA VAL A 129 -1.55 -42.32 -22.25
C VAL A 129 -2.12 -43.73 -22.33
N ALA A 130 -1.31 -44.77 -22.05
CA ALA A 130 -1.78 -46.16 -21.96
C ALA A 130 -2.86 -46.36 -20.87
N LEU A 131 -2.92 -45.48 -19.87
CA LEU A 131 -3.95 -45.47 -18.82
C LEU A 131 -5.13 -44.53 -19.13
N GLY A 132 -5.22 -44.00 -20.35
CA GLY A 132 -6.31 -43.13 -20.79
C GLY A 132 -6.13 -41.65 -20.44
N MET A 133 -4.91 -41.21 -20.08
CA MET A 133 -4.61 -39.78 -19.96
C MET A 133 -4.62 -39.13 -21.35
N ASP A 134 -5.29 -37.99 -21.48
CA ASP A 134 -5.28 -37.19 -22.70
C ASP A 134 -3.83 -36.72 -23.01
N PRO A 135 -3.31 -36.96 -24.24
CA PRO A 135 -1.97 -36.55 -24.63
C PRO A 135 -1.75 -35.03 -24.60
N ALA A 136 -2.80 -34.21 -24.56
CA ALA A 136 -2.72 -32.75 -24.44
C ALA A 136 -2.46 -32.26 -23.00
N VAL A 137 -2.61 -33.10 -21.97
CA VAL A 137 -2.44 -32.74 -20.55
C VAL A 137 -1.07 -32.12 -20.24
N PRO A 138 0.07 -32.60 -20.77
CA PRO A 138 1.38 -32.00 -20.52
C PRO A 138 1.49 -30.56 -21.02
N GLU A 139 0.84 -30.24 -22.14
CA GLU A 139 0.82 -28.89 -22.71
C GLU A 139 -0.07 -27.95 -21.87
N GLN A 140 -1.25 -28.43 -21.46
CA GLN A 140 -2.14 -27.70 -20.56
C GLN A 140 -1.45 -27.41 -19.21
N PHE A 141 -0.72 -28.39 -18.67
CA PHE A 141 0.04 -28.22 -17.44
C PHE A 141 1.18 -27.20 -17.63
N ALA A 142 1.91 -27.27 -18.76
CA ALA A 142 2.94 -26.29 -19.07
C ALA A 142 2.36 -24.86 -19.19
N ALA A 143 1.21 -24.69 -19.84
CA ALA A 143 0.52 -23.40 -19.95
C ALA A 143 0.14 -22.83 -18.58
N ALA A 144 -0.42 -23.66 -17.68
CA ALA A 144 -0.74 -23.24 -16.32
C ALA A 144 0.51 -22.82 -15.52
N LEU A 145 1.66 -23.49 -15.74
CA LEU A 145 2.92 -23.11 -15.11
C LEU A 145 3.51 -21.81 -15.67
N VAL A 146 3.35 -21.57 -16.98
CA VAL A 146 3.71 -20.28 -17.59
C VAL A 146 2.85 -19.16 -17.03
N GLU A 147 1.54 -19.35 -16.89
CA GLU A 147 0.66 -18.37 -16.24
C GLU A 147 1.08 -18.12 -14.78
N LEU A 148 1.35 -19.19 -14.02
CA LEU A 148 1.80 -19.08 -12.62
C LEU A 148 3.17 -18.39 -12.50
N ALA A 149 4.06 -18.56 -13.47
CA ALA A 149 5.35 -17.87 -13.53
C ALA A 149 5.19 -16.40 -13.95
N ALA A 150 4.25 -16.12 -14.87
CA ALA A 150 3.94 -14.79 -15.36
C ALA A 150 3.12 -13.94 -14.38
N LEU A 151 2.42 -14.58 -13.42
CA LEU A 151 1.73 -13.85 -12.36
C LEU A 151 2.73 -12.92 -11.68
N PRO A 152 2.36 -11.67 -11.43
CA PRO A 152 3.35 -10.62 -11.32
C PRO A 152 4.41 -10.88 -10.24
N THR A 153 5.67 -10.68 -10.63
CA THR A 153 6.83 -10.32 -9.78
C THR A 153 6.60 -9.00 -9.01
N GLU A 154 5.43 -8.37 -9.15
CA GLU A 154 5.00 -7.13 -8.49
C GLU A 154 4.95 -7.20 -6.97
N VAL A 155 5.00 -8.38 -6.33
CA VAL A 155 5.11 -8.42 -4.87
C VAL A 155 6.47 -7.86 -4.40
N ASN A 156 7.55 -8.13 -5.14
CA ASN A 156 8.89 -7.61 -4.85
C ASN A 156 9.12 -6.21 -5.47
N GLY A 157 8.70 -6.01 -6.72
CA GLY A 157 8.72 -4.68 -7.36
C GLY A 157 7.85 -3.66 -6.61
N GLY A 158 6.68 -4.09 -6.13
CA GLY A 158 5.77 -3.30 -5.32
C GLY A 158 6.32 -3.03 -3.91
N ARG A 159 7.14 -3.91 -3.32
CA ARG A 159 7.85 -3.60 -2.06
C ARG A 159 8.87 -2.48 -2.24
N LEU A 160 9.70 -2.56 -3.28
CA LEU A 160 10.68 -1.51 -3.58
C LEU A 160 10.01 -0.19 -3.98
N ALA A 161 9.01 -0.25 -4.87
CA ALA A 161 8.22 0.91 -5.27
C ALA A 161 7.45 1.52 -4.09
N ARG A 162 6.91 0.71 -3.16
CA ARG A 162 6.31 1.23 -1.91
C ARG A 162 7.34 1.90 -1.01
N LYS A 163 8.56 1.35 -0.90
CA LYS A 163 9.63 1.94 -0.09
C LYS A 163 10.12 3.26 -0.70
N GLN A 164 10.30 3.31 -2.01
CA GLN A 164 10.65 4.53 -2.75
C GLN A 164 9.54 5.57 -2.67
N ALA A 165 8.30 5.21 -2.99
CA ALA A 165 7.16 6.09 -2.87
C ALA A 165 6.93 6.58 -1.43
N ARG A 166 7.24 5.75 -0.42
CA ARG A 166 7.18 6.19 0.98
C ARG A 166 8.25 7.23 1.29
N GLY A 167 9.49 7.02 0.83
CA GLY A 167 10.56 8.01 0.96
C GLY A 167 10.25 9.33 0.26
N ASP A 168 9.62 9.26 -0.91
CA ASP A 168 9.20 10.45 -1.66
C ASP A 168 8.03 11.17 -0.96
N ILE A 169 7.03 10.44 -0.45
CA ILE A 169 5.94 11.00 0.36
C ILE A 169 6.51 11.72 1.59
N ASP A 170 7.39 11.08 2.35
CA ASP A 170 7.96 11.67 3.57
C ASP A 170 8.80 12.92 3.24
N ARG A 171 9.57 12.90 2.14
CA ARG A 171 10.32 14.07 1.66
C ARG A 171 9.40 15.22 1.27
N THR A 172 8.39 14.96 0.45
CA THR A 172 7.42 15.98 0.01
C THR A 172 6.65 16.57 1.19
N MET A 173 6.26 15.74 2.15
CA MET A 173 5.61 16.21 3.39
C MET A 173 6.52 17.13 4.21
N GLY A 174 7.81 16.79 4.33
CA GLY A 174 8.79 17.66 4.98
C GLY A 174 8.94 19.02 4.27
N GLN A 175 8.99 19.02 2.94
CA GLN A 175 9.08 20.24 2.13
C GLN A 175 7.80 21.10 2.23
N LEU A 176 6.63 20.47 2.29
CA LEU A 176 5.35 21.16 2.52
C LEU A 176 5.35 21.86 3.88
N MET A 177 5.73 21.14 4.95
CA MET A 177 5.82 21.72 6.30
C MET A 177 6.78 22.91 6.34
N ALA A 178 7.97 22.77 5.76
CA ALA A 178 8.94 23.87 5.68
C ALA A 178 8.37 25.09 4.93
N THR A 179 7.62 24.86 3.85
CA THR A 179 6.98 25.95 3.08
C THR A 179 5.84 26.61 3.87
N ILE A 180 5.06 25.85 4.64
CA ILE A 180 4.03 26.39 5.54
C ILE A 180 4.68 27.25 6.65
N HIS A 181 5.80 26.80 7.23
CA HIS A 181 6.53 27.59 8.22
C HIS A 181 7.11 28.89 7.65
N GLN A 182 7.62 28.86 6.42
CA GLN A 182 8.04 30.06 5.70
C GLN A 182 6.87 31.04 5.53
N LEU A 183 5.71 30.56 5.09
CA LEU A 183 4.50 31.37 4.97
C LEU A 183 4.06 31.93 6.31
N ASP A 184 4.13 31.16 7.41
CA ASP A 184 3.78 31.65 8.75
C ASP A 184 4.65 32.84 9.17
N GLY A 185 5.96 32.77 8.91
CA GLY A 185 6.86 33.89 9.17
C GLY A 185 6.48 35.13 8.35
N LEU A 186 6.21 34.97 7.06
CA LEU A 186 5.83 36.07 6.19
C LEU A 186 4.48 36.70 6.61
N VAL A 187 3.47 35.89 6.92
CA VAL A 187 2.14 36.38 7.36
C VAL A 187 2.26 37.15 8.67
N ARG A 188 3.03 36.64 9.64
CA ARG A 188 3.25 37.32 10.93
C ARG A 188 3.96 38.65 10.78
N LEU A 189 4.93 38.75 9.87
CA LEU A 189 5.64 40.01 9.60
C LEU A 189 4.73 41.03 8.91
N LYS A 190 3.94 40.59 7.93
CA LYS A 190 3.08 41.48 7.15
C LYS A 190 1.87 41.99 7.95
N TYR A 191 1.18 41.08 8.63
CA TYR A 191 -0.08 41.38 9.33
C TYR A 191 0.13 41.56 10.83
N ARG A 192 1.32 41.98 11.27
CA ARG A 192 1.67 42.11 12.70
C ARG A 192 0.67 42.96 13.50
N ASP A 193 0.09 43.96 12.84
CA ASP A 193 -0.82 44.94 13.43
C ASP A 193 -2.30 44.59 13.14
N ASP A 194 -2.58 43.51 12.39
CA ASP A 194 -3.93 43.05 12.02
C ASP A 194 -4.26 41.72 12.69
N VAL A 195 -4.86 41.82 13.88
CA VAL A 195 -5.25 40.68 14.72
C VAL A 195 -6.30 39.79 14.05
N ALA A 196 -7.19 40.36 13.23
CA ALA A 196 -8.26 39.61 12.58
C ALA A 196 -7.68 38.68 11.50
N THR A 197 -6.80 39.20 10.64
CA THR A 197 -6.13 38.39 9.61
C THR A 197 -5.18 37.35 10.22
N LEU A 198 -4.47 37.68 11.31
CA LEU A 198 -3.64 36.70 12.03
C LEU A 198 -4.46 35.56 12.65
N SER A 199 -5.66 35.84 13.14
CA SER A 199 -6.56 34.82 13.70
C SER A 199 -7.10 33.89 12.60
N ALA A 200 -7.52 34.45 11.45
CA ALA A 200 -7.91 33.66 10.29
C ALA A 200 -6.77 32.78 9.75
N TRP A 201 -5.54 33.30 9.76
CA TRP A 201 -4.34 32.54 9.39
C TRP A 201 -4.06 31.37 10.34
N GLN A 202 -4.22 31.57 11.66
CA GLN A 202 -4.03 30.50 12.64
C GLN A 202 -4.99 29.32 12.40
N VAL A 203 -6.23 29.60 12.02
CA VAL A 203 -7.22 28.58 11.66
C VAL A 203 -6.82 27.87 10.37
N ALA A 204 -6.42 28.61 9.33
CA ALA A 204 -6.05 28.04 8.03
C ALA A 204 -4.84 27.09 8.11
N ARG A 205 -3.83 27.44 8.91
CA ARG A 205 -2.62 26.62 9.08
C ARG A 205 -2.75 25.53 10.16
N HIS A 206 -3.89 25.42 10.83
CA HIS A 206 -4.05 24.48 11.93
C HIS A 206 -3.96 23.04 11.42
N ILE A 207 -2.88 22.36 11.80
CA ILE A 207 -2.72 20.93 11.56
C ILE A 207 -3.19 20.22 12.84
N PRO A 208 -4.32 19.51 12.83
CA PRO A 208 -4.72 18.69 13.96
C PRO A 208 -3.73 17.53 14.09
N TRP A 209 -2.72 17.71 14.93
CA TRP A 209 -1.80 16.66 15.33
C TRP A 209 -2.57 15.65 16.19
N PRO A 210 -2.40 14.34 15.99
CA PRO A 210 -2.83 13.35 16.97
C PRO A 210 -2.03 13.56 18.27
N ASN A 211 -2.60 14.34 19.20
CA ASN A 211 -2.17 14.69 20.55
C ASN A 211 -0.77 15.31 20.74
N ARG A 212 -0.75 16.63 20.94
CA ARG A 212 -0.30 17.16 22.23
C ARG A 212 -1.57 17.35 23.04
N ALA A 213 -1.72 16.69 24.18
CA ALA A 213 -2.84 16.91 25.07
C ALA A 213 -2.82 18.38 25.49
N THR A 214 -3.62 19.21 24.82
CA THR A 214 -3.93 20.56 25.31
C THR A 214 -5.19 20.40 26.12
N THR A 215 -5.03 20.41 27.44
CA THR A 215 -6.11 20.56 28.40
C THR A 215 -7.05 21.66 27.90
N PRO A 216 -8.38 21.44 27.82
CA PRO A 216 -9.29 22.51 27.49
C PRO A 216 -9.18 23.57 28.59
N GLU A 217 -8.76 24.79 28.23
CA GLU A 217 -8.95 25.96 29.07
C GLU A 217 -10.46 26.09 29.30
N THR A 218 -10.86 25.81 30.53
CA THR A 218 -12.21 26.08 31.02
C THR A 218 -12.37 27.60 31.03
N PRO A 219 -13.43 28.16 30.41
CA PRO A 219 -13.64 29.59 30.40
C PRO A 219 -13.93 30.05 31.84
N ALA A 220 -13.04 30.85 32.40
CA ALA A 220 -13.30 31.61 33.61
C ALA A 220 -14.27 32.75 33.27
N GLY A 221 -15.56 32.48 33.38
CA GLY A 221 -16.63 33.47 33.46
C GLY A 221 -17.37 33.29 34.79
N GLY A 222 -17.43 34.35 35.60
CA GLY A 222 -18.28 34.45 36.80
C GLY A 222 -19.76 34.22 36.49
N ASP A 223 -20.67 34.15 37.45
CA ASP A 223 -20.77 34.95 38.66
C ASP A 223 -21.83 34.32 39.61
N ALA A 224 -21.83 34.75 40.87
CA ALA A 224 -22.96 34.88 41.80
C ALA A 224 -23.80 33.67 42.30
N ALA A 225 -23.75 33.54 43.64
CA ALA A 225 -24.87 33.41 44.59
C ALA A 225 -25.49 32.03 44.89
N ALA A 226 -25.40 31.59 46.16
CA ALA A 226 -26.45 31.81 47.18
C ALA A 226 -26.39 30.77 48.33
N GLY A 227 -26.42 31.25 49.59
CA GLY A 227 -26.93 30.57 50.81
C GLY A 227 -26.12 29.38 51.34
N GLY A 228 -25.59 29.33 52.56
CA GLY A 228 -26.14 29.79 53.84
C GLY A 228 -26.61 28.58 54.66
N ALA A 229 -25.84 28.13 55.65
CA ALA A 229 -26.31 27.43 56.86
C ALA A 229 -25.17 27.23 57.88
N SER A 230 -25.47 27.60 59.13
CA SER A 230 -24.63 27.72 60.31
C SER A 230 -24.02 26.43 60.88
N ALA A 231 -22.93 26.59 61.65
CA ALA A 231 -22.78 25.98 62.97
C ALA A 231 -21.77 26.77 63.85
N LYS A 232 -22.27 27.69 64.69
CA LYS A 232 -22.05 27.67 66.14
C LYS A 232 -23.11 28.51 66.84
#